data_AF-A0A1R1X906-F1
#
_entry.id   AF-A0A1R1X906-F1
#
_cell.length_a   1.000
_cell.length_b   1.000
_cell.length_c   1.000
_cell.angle_alpha   90.00
_cell.angle_beta   90.00
_cell.angle_gamma   90.00
#
_symmetry.space_group_name_H-M   'P 1'
#
loop_
_entity.id
_entity.type
_entity.pdbx_description
1 polymer ?
#
loop_
_entity_poly.entity_id
_entity_poly.type
_entity_poly.pdbx_seq_one_letter_code
_entity_poly.pdbx_strand_id
1 'polypeptide(L)'
;MNRKSQEGFHVRFNRVFRACNNTPVNRIRTQDFDPLLPKKSSMNYNPQPLNESASNVVNKSDFIFYGTQIALSQAIKPIDYYVHFRIQENPELDTSNDTKFMFANTMRAPLSDFSATVT
;
A
#
# COMPACT_ATOMS: atom_id res chain seq x y z
N MET A 1 11.00 -26.27 15.07
CA MET A 1 10.09 -25.11 15.15
C MET A 1 8.73 -25.59 15.65
N ASN A 2 8.14 -24.97 16.68
CA ASN A 2 6.95 -25.46 17.41
C ASN A 2 5.64 -24.88 16.84
N ARG A 3 4.59 -25.73 16.71
CA ARG A 3 3.24 -25.41 16.20
C ARG A 3 2.59 -24.19 16.87
N LYS A 4 2.92 -23.89 18.14
CA LYS A 4 2.40 -22.72 18.88
C LYS A 4 2.85 -21.37 18.29
N SER A 5 3.99 -21.34 17.57
CA SER A 5 4.47 -20.10 16.95
C SER A 5 3.66 -19.74 15.69
N GLN A 6 3.18 -20.73 14.93
CA GLN A 6 2.43 -20.47 13.69
C GLN A 6 1.00 -19.96 13.95
N GLU A 7 0.33 -20.43 15.00
CA GLU A 7 -0.99 -19.91 15.40
C GLU A 7 -0.90 -18.43 15.83
N GLY A 8 0.17 -18.04 16.52
CA GLY A 8 0.42 -16.66 16.92
C GLY A 8 0.62 -15.70 15.73
N PHE A 9 1.28 -16.16 14.66
CA PHE A 9 1.43 -15.38 13.42
C PHE A 9 0.10 -15.23 12.69
N HIS A 10 -0.68 -16.31 12.57
CA HIS A 10 -1.96 -16.30 11.84
C HIS A 10 -3.03 -15.42 12.53
N VAL A 11 -3.09 -15.46 13.87
CA VAL A 11 -4.03 -14.64 14.66
C VAL A 11 -3.63 -13.16 14.63
N ARG A 12 -2.32 -12.86 14.66
CA ARG A 12 -1.82 -11.48 14.60
C ARG A 12 -1.98 -10.86 13.21
N PHE A 13 -1.78 -11.65 12.16
CA PHE A 13 -1.98 -11.24 10.76
C PHE A 13 -3.44 -10.77 10.55
N ASN A 14 -4.43 -11.61 10.89
CA ASN A 14 -5.85 -11.27 10.70
C ASN A 14 -6.34 -10.08 11.55
N ARG A 15 -5.73 -9.82 12.71
CA ARG A 15 -6.08 -8.67 13.57
C ARG A 15 -5.70 -7.33 12.94
N VAL A 16 -4.55 -7.27 12.24
CA VAL A 16 -4.07 -6.05 11.60
C VAL A 16 -4.95 -5.70 10.39
N PHE A 17 -5.35 -6.69 9.59
CA PHE A 17 -6.27 -6.47 8.46
C PHE A 17 -7.64 -5.91 8.89
N ARG A 18 -8.17 -6.32 10.05
CA ARG A 18 -9.45 -5.80 10.56
C ARG A 18 -9.38 -4.34 11.01
N ALA A 19 -8.22 -3.88 11.47
CA ALA A 19 -8.05 -2.52 12.00
C ALA A 19 -8.05 -1.45 10.88
N CYS A 20 -7.58 -1.80 9.68
CA CYS A 20 -7.49 -0.87 8.54
C CYS A 20 -8.86 -0.51 7.93
N ASN A 21 -9.90 -1.31 8.17
CA ASN A 21 -11.21 -1.13 7.53
C ASN A 21 -12.21 -0.26 8.33
N ASN A 22 -11.85 0.20 9.54
CA ASN A 22 -12.79 0.82 10.48
C ASN A 22 -12.47 2.28 10.88
N THR A 23 -11.61 3.00 10.17
CA THR A 23 -11.27 4.39 10.53
C THR A 23 -12.22 5.39 9.84
N PRO A 24 -13.02 6.18 10.57
CA PRO A 24 -13.84 7.22 9.94
C PRO A 24 -12.97 8.42 9.59
N VAL A 25 -12.96 8.78 8.30
CA VAL A 25 -12.25 9.95 7.76
C VAL A 25 -12.93 11.23 8.30
N ASN A 26 -12.25 11.96 9.18
CA ASN A 26 -12.81 13.14 9.82
C ASN A 26 -12.79 14.37 8.88
N ARG A 27 -13.84 15.18 9.03
CA ARG A 27 -14.16 16.40 8.27
C ARG A 27 -13.33 17.57 8.82
N ILE A 28 -12.44 18.14 8.02
CA ILE A 28 -11.63 19.32 8.38
C ILE A 28 -12.56 20.55 8.50
N ARG A 29 -12.60 21.16 9.69
CA ARG A 29 -13.19 22.49 9.93
C ARG A 29 -12.10 23.53 9.67
N THR A 30 -12.34 24.44 8.73
CA THR A 30 -11.49 25.60 8.48
C THR A 30 -11.98 26.77 9.32
N GLN A 31 -11.18 27.21 10.28
CA GLN A 31 -11.30 28.52 10.91
C GLN A 31 -10.06 29.36 10.56
N ASP A 32 -10.33 30.65 10.34
CA ASP A 32 -9.45 31.81 10.37
C ASP A 32 -8.68 32.17 9.07
N PHE A 33 -9.18 33.21 8.37
CA PHE A 33 -8.57 33.84 7.19
C PHE A 33 -8.35 35.34 7.47
N ASP A 34 -7.11 35.80 7.36
CA ASP A 34 -6.68 37.20 7.51
C ASP A 34 -7.15 38.13 6.36
N PRO A 35 -7.40 39.43 6.62
CA PRO A 35 -8.16 40.30 5.73
C PRO A 35 -7.27 41.16 4.81
N LEU A 36 -6.60 40.58 3.82
CA LEU A 36 -5.98 41.34 2.72
C LEU A 36 -6.08 40.55 1.39
N LEU A 37 -7.26 40.47 0.80
CA LEU A 37 -7.47 39.84 -0.52
C LEU A 37 -8.30 40.75 -1.45
N PRO A 38 -7.98 40.85 -2.76
CA PRO A 38 -8.79 41.63 -3.69
C PRO A 38 -10.19 41.03 -3.79
N LYS A 39 -11.20 41.90 -3.87
CA LYS A 39 -12.62 41.57 -3.96
C LYS A 39 -12.86 40.54 -5.08
N LYS A 40 -13.09 39.27 -4.71
CA LYS A 40 -13.43 38.20 -5.65
C LYS A 40 -14.70 38.60 -6.41
N SER A 41 -14.60 38.90 -7.70
CA SER A 41 -15.78 38.86 -8.57
C SER A 41 -16.27 37.42 -8.58
N SER A 42 -17.47 37.17 -8.06
CA SER A 42 -18.07 35.83 -8.13
C SER A 42 -18.24 35.46 -9.60
N MET A 43 -17.33 34.66 -10.13
CA MET A 43 -17.50 34.02 -11.42
C MET A 43 -18.73 33.13 -11.31
N ASN A 44 -19.81 33.48 -12.02
CA ASN A 44 -21.03 32.70 -12.06
C ASN A 44 -20.80 31.48 -12.95
N TYR A 45 -20.16 30.46 -12.38
CA TYR A 45 -19.89 29.21 -13.07
C TYR A 45 -21.07 28.26 -12.84
N ASN A 46 -21.74 27.86 -13.91
CA ASN A 46 -22.73 26.78 -13.86
C ASN A 46 -22.00 25.50 -14.28
N PRO A 47 -21.42 24.70 -13.35
CA PRO A 47 -20.68 23.51 -13.72
C PRO A 47 -21.60 22.55 -14.46
N GLN A 48 -21.09 21.91 -15.52
CA GLN A 48 -21.83 20.85 -16.19
C GLN A 48 -22.19 19.77 -15.15
N PRO A 49 -23.43 19.23 -15.19
CA PRO A 49 -23.85 18.19 -14.26
C PRO A 49 -22.87 17.01 -14.39
N LEU A 50 -22.16 16.76 -13.29
CA LEU A 50 -21.16 15.71 -13.21
C LEU A 50 -21.89 14.38 -13.38
N ASN A 51 -21.48 13.59 -14.36
CA ASN A 51 -22.02 12.25 -14.57
C ASN A 51 -21.53 11.35 -13.42
N GLU A 52 -22.28 11.33 -12.32
CA GLU A 52 -22.02 10.48 -11.14
C GLU A 52 -21.82 9.00 -11.53
N SER A 53 -22.45 8.55 -12.63
CA SER A 53 -22.23 7.21 -13.19
C SER A 53 -20.81 6.98 -13.74
N ALA A 54 -20.17 7.97 -14.36
CA ALA A 54 -18.79 7.81 -14.84
C ALA A 54 -17.81 7.96 -13.69
N SER A 55 -18.07 8.87 -12.75
CA SER A 55 -17.26 9.01 -11.54
C SER A 55 -17.27 7.73 -10.69
N ASN A 56 -18.42 7.07 -10.50
CA ASN A 56 -18.47 5.85 -9.67
C ASN A 56 -17.69 4.67 -10.28
N VAL A 57 -17.63 4.56 -11.61
CA VAL A 57 -16.94 3.47 -12.29
C VAL A 57 -15.43 3.69 -12.21
N VAL A 58 -14.99 4.93 -12.44
CA VAL A 58 -13.58 5.35 -12.27
C VAL A 58 -13.11 5.13 -10.82
N ASN A 59 -13.94 5.50 -9.83
CA ASN A 59 -13.60 5.32 -8.42
C ASN A 59 -13.44 3.83 -8.02
N LYS A 60 -14.16 2.91 -8.68
CA LYS A 60 -14.06 1.47 -8.40
C LYS A 60 -12.77 0.87 -8.98
N SER A 61 -12.40 1.23 -10.20
CA SER A 61 -11.14 0.78 -10.79
C SER A 61 -9.94 1.27 -10.00
N ASP A 62 -9.97 2.53 -9.56
CA ASP A 62 -8.90 3.15 -8.78
C ASP A 62 -8.75 2.48 -7.41
N PHE A 63 -9.87 2.14 -6.76
CA PHE A 63 -9.84 1.39 -5.50
C PHE A 63 -9.23 0.00 -5.65
N ILE A 64 -9.60 -0.73 -6.71
CA ILE A 64 -9.04 -2.07 -6.98
C ILE A 64 -7.54 -1.96 -7.25
N PHE A 65 -7.12 -0.99 -8.08
CA PHE A 65 -5.72 -0.75 -8.40
C PHE A 65 -4.89 -0.44 -7.14
N TYR A 66 -5.37 0.47 -6.29
CA TYR A 66 -4.73 0.80 -5.02
C TYR A 66 -4.68 -0.41 -4.07
N GLY A 67 -5.76 -1.19 -4.01
CA GLY A 67 -5.80 -2.44 -3.25
C GLY A 67 -4.75 -3.45 -3.72
N THR A 68 -4.56 -3.58 -5.03
CA THR A 68 -3.53 -4.43 -5.63
C THR A 68 -2.12 -3.94 -5.27
N GLN A 69 -1.84 -2.63 -5.34
CA GLN A 69 -0.55 -2.07 -4.92
C GLN A 69 -0.23 -2.40 -3.46
N ILE A 70 -1.22 -2.23 -2.57
CA ILE A 70 -1.06 -2.56 -1.15
C ILE A 70 -0.77 -4.04 -0.97
N ALA A 71 -1.55 -4.92 -1.61
CA ALA A 71 -1.40 -6.37 -1.49
C ALA A 71 -0.01 -6.83 -1.94
N LEU A 72 0.50 -6.29 -3.06
CA LEU A 72 1.86 -6.56 -3.55
C LEU A 72 2.92 -6.07 -2.58
N SER A 73 2.80 -4.83 -2.11
CA SER A 73 3.73 -4.25 -1.15
C SER A 73 3.80 -5.09 0.13
N GLN A 74 2.66 -5.64 0.57
CA GLN A 74 2.60 -6.53 1.73
C GLN A 74 3.21 -7.91 1.45
N ALA A 75 3.06 -8.45 0.24
CA ALA A 75 3.62 -9.73 -0.16
C ALA A 75 5.15 -9.71 -0.35
N ILE A 76 5.71 -8.59 -0.84
CA ILE A 76 7.15 -8.44 -1.08
C ILE A 76 7.92 -8.21 0.24
N LYS A 77 7.35 -7.47 1.18
CA LYS A 77 7.95 -7.15 2.49
C LYS A 77 8.61 -8.33 3.23
N PRO A 78 7.98 -9.50 3.41
CA PRO A 78 8.62 -10.63 4.09
C PRO A 78 9.81 -11.21 3.31
N ILE A 79 9.80 -11.15 1.98
CA ILE A 79 10.91 -11.62 1.14
C ILE A 79 12.11 -10.69 1.30
N ASP A 80 11.88 -9.38 1.23
CA ASP A 80 12.92 -8.36 1.44
C ASP A 80 13.52 -8.44 2.84
N TYR A 81 12.67 -8.58 3.85
CA TYR A 81 13.11 -8.76 5.23
C TYR A 81 13.97 -10.02 5.39
N TYR A 82 13.56 -11.14 4.80
CA TYR A 82 14.34 -12.38 4.85
C TYR A 82 15.72 -12.20 4.20
N VAL A 83 15.76 -11.68 2.97
CA VAL A 83 17.02 -11.42 2.24
C VAL A 83 17.95 -10.53 3.06
N HIS A 84 17.43 -9.43 3.60
CA HIS A 84 18.21 -8.50 4.40
C HIS A 84 18.72 -9.13 5.70
N PHE A 85 17.87 -9.85 6.42
CA PHE A 85 18.23 -10.55 7.65
C PHE A 85 19.35 -11.57 7.42
N ARG A 86 19.30 -12.32 6.31
CA ARG A 86 20.30 -13.35 6.00
C ARG A 86 21.67 -12.76 5.67
N ILE A 87 21.71 -11.64 4.94
CA ILE A 87 22.95 -10.91 4.66
C ILE A 87 23.57 -10.36 5.94
N GLN A 88 22.74 -9.85 6.86
CA GLN A 88 23.22 -9.34 8.16
C GLN A 88 23.72 -10.44 9.10
N GLU A 89 23.01 -11.59 9.15
CA GLU A 89 23.37 -12.73 10.00
C GLU A 89 24.70 -13.36 9.58
N ASN A 90 24.96 -13.43 8.27
CA ASN A 90 26.20 -13.98 7.74
C ASN A 90 26.67 -13.19 6.50
N PRO A 91 27.52 -12.17 6.69
CA PRO A 91 27.97 -11.32 5.58
C PRO A 91 28.89 -12.01 4.59
N GLU A 92 29.52 -13.13 4.99
CA GLU A 92 30.34 -13.97 4.10
C GLU A 92 29.52 -15.03 3.36
N LEU A 93 28.19 -15.05 3.56
CA LEU A 93 27.31 -15.97 2.86
C LEU A 93 27.38 -15.71 1.36
N ASP A 94 27.80 -16.74 0.62
CA ASP A 94 27.71 -16.76 -0.83
C ASP A 94 26.23 -16.83 -1.26
N THR A 95 25.66 -15.64 -1.42
CA THR A 95 24.29 -15.41 -1.87
C THR A 95 24.00 -16.00 -3.25
N SER A 96 25.03 -16.23 -4.09
CA SER A 96 24.84 -16.79 -5.43
C SER A 96 24.54 -18.29 -5.42
N ASN A 97 25.04 -19.01 -4.42
CA ASN A 97 24.95 -20.46 -4.35
C ASN A 97 23.98 -20.95 -3.27
N ASP A 98 23.52 -20.07 -2.37
CA ASP A 98 22.50 -20.40 -1.38
C ASP A 98 21.13 -20.54 -2.05
N THR A 99 20.60 -21.77 -2.02
CA THR A 99 19.32 -22.12 -2.65
C THR A 99 18.15 -21.29 -2.11
N LYS A 100 18.18 -20.89 -0.83
CA LYS A 100 17.11 -20.09 -0.23
C LYS A 100 17.15 -18.64 -0.72
N PHE A 101 18.34 -18.08 -0.85
CA PHE A 101 18.54 -16.75 -1.42
C PHE A 101 18.14 -16.71 -2.90
N MET A 102 18.55 -17.72 -3.68
CA MET A 102 18.15 -17.86 -5.09
C MET A 102 16.64 -17.97 -5.26
N PHE A 103 15.97 -18.77 -4.42
CA PHE A 103 14.51 -18.86 -4.40
C PHE A 103 13.86 -17.50 -4.07
N ALA A 104 14.31 -16.83 -3.01
CA ALA A 104 13.78 -15.54 -2.60
C ALA A 104 13.93 -14.47 -3.70
N ASN A 105 15.10 -14.39 -4.35
CA ASN A 105 15.33 -13.45 -5.44
C ASN A 105 14.51 -13.77 -6.68
N THR A 106 14.37 -15.06 -7.02
CA THR A 106 13.54 -15.49 -8.15
C THR A 106 12.07 -15.13 -7.95
N MET A 107 11.57 -15.23 -6.71
CA MET A 107 10.21 -14.79 -6.37
C MET A 107 10.08 -13.27 -6.32
N ARG A 108 11.10 -12.57 -5.80
CA ARG A 108 11.10 -11.11 -5.66
C ARG A 108 11.07 -10.40 -7.02
N ALA A 109 11.90 -10.83 -7.98
CA ALA A 109 12.03 -10.17 -9.28
C ALA A 109 10.69 -9.92 -10.01
N PRO A 110 9.85 -10.94 -10.30
CA PRO A 110 8.59 -10.72 -10.99
C PRO A 110 7.58 -9.93 -10.15
N LEU A 111 7.61 -10.08 -8.82
CA LEU A 111 6.74 -9.31 -7.92
C LEU A 111 7.12 -7.83 -7.91
N SER A 112 8.41 -7.51 -7.91
CA SER A 112 8.92 -6.15 -8.00
C SER A 112 8.61 -5.52 -9.35
N ASP A 113 8.76 -6.26 -10.46
CA ASP A 113 8.42 -5.78 -11.80
C ASP A 113 6.92 -5.48 -11.93
N PHE A 114 6.07 -6.37 -11.39
CA PHE A 114 4.63 -6.15 -11.35
C PHE A 114 4.29 -4.95 -10.46
N SER A 115 4.92 -4.80 -9.29
CA SER A 115 4.72 -3.62 -8.44
C SER A 115 5.12 -2.32 -9.13
N ALA A 116 6.21 -2.32 -9.91
CA ALA A 116 6.68 -1.15 -10.65
C ALA A 116 5.74 -0.78 -11.81
N THR A 117 5.11 -1.77 -12.44
CA THR A 117 4.13 -1.54 -13.53
C THR A 117 2.82 -0.96 -13.00
N VAL A 118 2.48 -1.26 -11.74
CA VAL A 118 1.25 -0.79 -11.07
C VAL A 118 1.49 0.56 -10.37
N THR A 119 2.69 1.14 -10.40
CA THR A 119 2.98 2.46 -9.79
C THR A 119 3.08 3.54 -10.86
#